data_AF-A0A3E1D3B2-F1
#
_entry.id   AF-A0A3E1D3B2-F1
#
_cell.length_a   1.000
_cell.length_b   1.000
_cell.length_c   1.000
_cell.angle_alpha   90.00
_cell.angle_beta   90.00
_cell.angle_gamma   90.00
#
_symmetry.space_group_name_H-M   'P 1'
#
loop_
_entity.id
_entity.type
_entity.pdbx_description
1 polymer ?
#
loop_
_entity_poly.entity_id
_entity_poly.type
_entity_poly.pdbx_seq_one_letter_code
_entity_poly.pdbx_strand_id
1 'polypeptide(L)'
;MADGDLMRKDIKEVEAEAVAYLCCATLGLPGLEESRDYIQGWLGSKEQSDEFSQKSASRVFSAADKILKAGTKSANADEVSK
;
A
#
# COMPACT_ATOMS: atom_id res chain seq x y z
N MET A 1 -25.73 -4.01 15.49
CA MET A 1 -24.50 -3.23 15.70
C MET A 1 -23.63 -3.42 14.47
N ALA A 2 -23.59 -2.42 13.58
CA ALA A 2 -22.74 -2.42 12.39
C ALA A 2 -21.85 -1.18 12.50
N ASP A 3 -20.71 -1.35 13.15
CA ASP A 3 -19.62 -0.38 13.17
C ASP A 3 -18.80 -0.62 11.90
N GLY A 4 -18.77 0.32 10.95
CA GLY A 4 -17.96 0.16 9.73
C GLY A 4 -18.32 1.00 8.51
N ASP A 5 -19.48 1.67 8.48
CA ASP A 5 -19.99 2.33 7.26
C ASP A 5 -19.43 3.75 7.02
N LEU A 6 -18.58 4.27 7.92
CA LEU A 6 -17.99 5.62 7.82
C LEU A 6 -16.46 5.59 7.71
N MET A 7 -15.86 4.47 7.30
CA MET A 7 -14.46 4.50 6.91
C MET A 7 -14.39 5.21 5.55
N ARG A 8 -14.14 6.54 5.61
CA ARG A 8 -13.99 7.43 4.46
C ARG A 8 -13.18 6.72 3.38
N LYS A 9 -13.79 6.54 2.19
CA LYS A 9 -13.20 5.80 1.05
C LYS A 9 -11.74 6.20 0.80
N ASP A 10 -11.45 7.47 1.01
CA ASP A 10 -10.13 8.10 0.94
C ASP A 10 -9.02 7.32 1.65
N ILE A 11 -9.24 6.82 2.88
CA ILE A 11 -8.18 6.11 3.63
C ILE A 11 -7.84 4.74 3.04
N LYS A 12 -8.85 4.00 2.56
CA LYS A 12 -8.62 2.69 1.93
C LYS A 12 -7.91 2.84 0.58
N GLU A 13 -8.27 3.87 -0.17
CA GLU A 13 -7.64 4.18 -1.45
C GLU A 13 -6.18 4.61 -1.25
N VAL A 14 -5.91 5.44 -0.23
CA VAL A 14 -4.54 5.78 0.18
C VAL A 14 -3.75 4.54 0.61
N GLU A 15 -4.33 3.65 1.42
CA GLU A 15 -3.66 2.41 1.82
C GLU A 15 -3.30 1.56 0.58
N ALA A 16 -4.23 1.42 -0.36
CA ALA A 16 -4.00 0.64 -1.59
C ALA A 16 -2.90 1.27 -2.47
N GLU A 17 -2.97 2.58 -2.70
CA GLU A 17 -2.01 3.29 -3.54
C GLU A 17 -0.61 3.35 -2.89
N ALA A 18 -0.55 3.47 -1.56
CA ALA A 18 0.71 3.40 -0.83
C ALA A 18 1.35 2.01 -0.91
N VAL A 19 0.55 0.94 -0.91
CA VAL A 19 1.05 -0.42 -1.18
C VAL A 19 1.60 -0.52 -2.60
N ALA A 20 0.86 -0.02 -3.59
CA ALA A 20 1.31 -0.01 -4.99
C ALA A 20 2.62 0.77 -5.15
N TYR A 21 2.72 1.95 -4.54
CA TYR A 21 3.93 2.77 -4.51
C TYR A 21 5.13 1.99 -3.94
N LEU A 22 4.98 1.33 -2.79
CA LEU A 22 6.06 0.54 -2.19
C LEU A 22 6.47 -0.63 -3.07
N CYS A 23 5.52 -1.33 -3.69
CA CYS A 23 5.81 -2.42 -4.60
C CYS A 23 6.55 -1.91 -5.86
N CYS A 24 6.08 -0.84 -6.48
CA CYS A 24 6.72 -0.24 -7.64
C CYS A 24 8.13 0.27 -7.30
N ALA A 25 8.30 0.92 -6.15
CA ALA A 25 9.59 1.45 -5.72
C ALA A 25 10.59 0.32 -5.47
N THR A 26 10.14 -0.78 -4.87
CA THR A 26 11.00 -1.93 -4.58
C THR A 26 11.39 -2.70 -5.84
N LEU A 27 10.45 -2.83 -6.80
CA LEU A 27 10.65 -3.58 -8.03
C LEU A 27 11.26 -2.74 -9.17
N GLY A 28 11.45 -1.43 -8.96
CA GLY A 28 11.96 -0.50 -9.99
C GLY A 28 10.98 -0.25 -11.14
N LEU A 29 9.68 -0.34 -10.86
CA LEU A 29 8.62 -0.10 -11.85
C LEU A 29 8.28 1.39 -11.96
N PRO A 30 7.85 1.88 -13.14
CA PRO A 30 7.43 3.26 -13.33
C PRO A 30 6.12 3.58 -12.60
N GLY A 31 5.77 4.88 -12.49
CA GLY A 31 4.49 5.33 -11.92
C GLY A 31 4.57 5.86 -10.47
N LEU A 32 5.76 5.99 -9.90
CA LEU A 32 5.94 6.48 -8.53
C LEU A 32 5.46 7.93 -8.32
N GLU A 33 5.67 8.79 -9.32
CA GLU A 33 5.24 10.19 -9.26
C GLU A 33 3.71 10.29 -9.22
N GLU A 34 3.03 9.61 -10.15
CA GLU A 34 1.57 9.52 -10.18
C GLU A 34 0.99 9.01 -8.86
N SER A 35 1.48 7.86 -8.37
CA SER A 35 1.02 7.29 -7.09
C SER A 35 1.25 8.25 -5.92
N ARG A 36 2.37 8.99 -5.92
CA ARG A 36 2.67 9.98 -4.88
C ARG A 36 1.68 11.14 -4.92
N ASP A 37 1.36 11.66 -6.09
CA ASP A 37 0.38 12.74 -6.25
C ASP A 37 -1.03 12.31 -5.80
N TYR A 38 -1.47 11.08 -6.09
CA TYR A 38 -2.74 10.56 -5.57
C TYR A 38 -2.76 10.46 -4.05
N ILE A 39 -1.71 9.90 -3.45
CA ILE A 39 -1.58 9.80 -1.99
C ILE A 39 -1.62 11.20 -1.35
N GLN A 40 -0.92 12.17 -1.95
CA GLN A 40 -0.92 13.56 -1.47
C GLN A 40 -2.26 14.25 -1.70
N GLY A 41 -2.98 13.97 -2.79
CA GLY A 41 -4.31 14.49 -3.05
C GLY A 41 -5.32 14.05 -2.00
N TRP A 42 -5.26 12.77 -1.59
CA TRP A 42 -6.15 12.21 -0.57
C TRP A 42 -5.73 12.52 0.88
N LEU A 43 -4.44 12.71 1.15
CA LEU A 43 -3.92 13.05 2.49
C LEU A 43 -3.57 14.55 2.65
N GLY A 44 -3.95 15.39 1.69
CA GLY A 44 -3.47 16.78 1.57
C GLY A 44 -3.80 17.69 2.75
N SER A 45 -4.76 17.29 3.59
CA SER A 45 -5.08 17.98 4.85
C SER A 45 -4.40 17.31 6.04
N LYS A 46 -3.93 18.11 6.99
CA LYS A 46 -3.27 17.62 8.20
C LYS A 46 -4.17 16.67 9.00
N GLU A 47 -5.47 16.93 9.04
CA GLU A 47 -6.45 16.10 9.73
C GLU A 47 -6.59 14.70 9.09
N GLN A 48 -6.46 14.60 7.75
CA GLN A 48 -6.51 13.31 7.04
C GLN A 48 -5.19 12.55 7.15
N SER A 49 -4.07 13.28 7.18
CA SER A 49 -2.76 12.69 7.50
C SER A 49 -2.70 12.16 8.94
N ASP A 50 -3.28 12.87 9.91
CA ASP A 50 -3.42 12.40 11.31
C ASP A 50 -4.41 11.21 11.42
N GLU A 51 -5.49 11.21 10.63
CA GLU A 51 -6.43 10.09 10.51
C GLU A 51 -5.79 8.86 9.86
N PHE A 52 -4.83 9.06 8.94
CA PHE A 52 -3.88 8.04 8.50
C PHE A 52 -2.92 7.69 9.64
N SER A 53 -3.48 7.03 10.64
CA SER A 53 -2.80 6.61 11.86
C SER A 53 -1.65 5.64 11.54
N GLN A 54 -0.73 5.49 12.49
CA GLN A 54 0.31 4.47 12.50
C GLN A 54 -0.22 3.04 12.18
N LYS A 55 -1.50 2.75 12.49
CA LYS A 55 -2.15 1.48 12.11
C LYS A 55 -2.28 1.30 10.60
N SER A 56 -2.65 2.34 9.86
CA SER A 56 -2.75 2.30 8.39
C SER A 56 -1.37 2.16 7.76
N ALA A 57 -0.38 2.91 8.24
CA ALA A 57 1.01 2.74 7.81
C ALA A 57 1.51 1.28 8.04
N SER A 58 1.25 0.72 9.22
CA SER A 58 1.64 -0.66 9.54
C SER A 58 0.96 -1.69 8.63
N ARG A 59 -0.32 -1.47 8.27
CA ARG A 59 -1.05 -2.33 7.31
C ARG A 59 -0.46 -2.25 5.92
N VAL A 60 -0.14 -1.05 5.44
CA VAL A 60 0.49 -0.81 4.13
C VAL A 60 1.82 -1.55 4.03
N PHE A 61 2.73 -1.36 5.00
CA PHE A 61 4.00 -2.06 5.02
C PHE A 61 3.84 -3.59 5.08
N SER A 62 2.92 -4.07 5.93
CA SER A 62 2.66 -5.51 6.05
C SER A 62 2.09 -6.12 4.77
N ALA A 63 1.25 -5.39 4.04
CA ALA A 63 0.67 -5.83 2.79
C ALA A 63 1.72 -5.84 1.66
N ALA A 64 2.49 -4.77 1.51
CA ALA A 64 3.58 -4.69 0.54
C ALA A 64 4.63 -5.80 0.77
N ASP A 65 5.04 -6.00 2.03
CA ASP A 65 5.97 -7.09 2.42
C ASP A 65 5.44 -8.47 2.03
N LYS A 66 4.16 -8.75 2.27
CA LYS A 66 3.52 -10.03 1.87
C LYS A 66 3.51 -10.21 0.36
N ILE A 67 3.22 -9.16 -0.41
CA ILE A 67 3.21 -9.21 -1.88
C ILE A 67 4.62 -9.53 -2.40
N LEU A 68 5.62 -8.79 -1.93
CA LEU A 68 7.02 -8.97 -2.34
C LEU A 68 7.55 -10.36 -1.92
N LYS A 69 7.23 -10.82 -0.71
CA LYS A 69 7.57 -12.18 -0.25
C LYS A 69 6.88 -13.27 -1.04
N ALA A 70 5.62 -13.07 -1.44
CA ALA A 70 4.92 -14.04 -2.29
C ALA A 70 5.57 -14.14 -3.67
N GLY A 71 5.94 -13.01 -4.29
CA GLY A 71 6.67 -12.98 -5.55
C GLY A 71 8.03 -13.67 -5.49
N THR A 72 8.79 -13.45 -4.41
CA THR A 72 10.11 -14.08 -4.21
C THR A 72 10.05 -15.56 -3.82
N LYS A 73 9.04 -15.97 -3.04
CA LYS A 73 8.83 -17.39 -2.71
C LYS A 73 8.38 -18.19 -3.93
N SER A 74 7.58 -17.59 -4.82
CA SER A 74 7.18 -18.22 -6.08
C SER A 74 8.37 -18.35 -7.04
N ALA A 75 9.25 -17.35 -7.11
CA ALA A 75 10.47 -17.43 -7.92
C ALA A 75 11.43 -18.53 -7.44
N ASN A 76 11.62 -18.68 -6.13
CA ASN A 76 12.46 -19.76 -5.57
C ASN A 76 11.82 -21.16 -5.66
N ALA A 77 10.50 -21.26 -5.78
CA ALA A 77 9.82 -22.54 -5.96
C ALA A 77 9.93 -23.07 -7.40
N ASP A 78 10.07 -22.18 -8.39
CA ASP A 78 10.28 -22.55 -9.80
C ASP A 78 11.74 -22.97 -10.08
N GLU A 79 12.71 -22.47 -9.30
CA GLU A 79 14.13 -22.81 -9.44
C GLU A 79 14.48 -24.19 -8.82
N VAL A 80 13.69 -24.69 -7.86
CA VAL A 80 13.77 -26.04 -7.28
C VAL A 80 12.77 -26.98 -7.96
N SER A 81 12.66 -26.93 -9.28
CA SER A 81 11.94 -27.96 -10.06
C SER A 81 12.53 -28.17 -11.45
N LYS A 82 13.77 -27.70 -11.68
CA LYS A 82 14.49 -27.87 -12.93
C LYS A 82 15.76 -28.70 -12.75
#